data_AF-A0A6A0H6Z8-F1
#
_entry.id   AF-A0A6A0H6Z8-F1
#
_cell.length_a   1.000
_cell.length_b   1.000
_cell.length_c   1.000
_cell.angle_alpha   90.00
_cell.angle_beta   90.00
_cell.angle_gamma   90.00
#
_symmetry.space_group_name_H-M   'P 1'
#
loop_
_entity.id
_entity.type
_entity.pdbx_description
1 polymer ?
#
loop_
_entity_poly.entity_id
_entity_poly.type
_entity_poly.pdbx_seq_one_letter_code
_entity_poly.pdbx_strand_id
1 'polypeptide(L)'
;MFREVLITCLLAVSMSVHGALEAPERSYDILMLLPCASKSHRNVFMPLATALTQRGHKVTMLSALPPADNNPDITYVDHGLKHFDHSDVNMFEATENESEMFKDFEIIFSALANEIYGVPTVWELYKNRHKFDLIIINHLFSESMYPFVHNRTYITINTAGLEPDHSAMLGNVLNPAYVSNFLSEFPRPYSTLDRFRNFLFTLVGTYFWRASILF
;
A
#
# COMPACT_ATOMS: atom_id res chain seq x y z
N MET A 1 -32.48 -41.47 -16.41
CA MET A 1 -31.20 -40.93 -16.93
C MET A 1 -31.36 -39.54 -17.53
N PHE A 2 -31.93 -39.35 -18.73
CA PHE A 2 -32.03 -38.02 -19.37
C PHE A 2 -32.82 -36.99 -18.55
N ARG A 3 -33.92 -37.40 -17.89
CA ARG A 3 -34.78 -36.52 -17.08
C ARG A 3 -34.10 -36.06 -15.79
N GLU A 4 -33.23 -36.89 -15.22
CA GLU A 4 -32.49 -36.56 -13.99
C GLU A 4 -31.33 -35.62 -14.31
N VAL A 5 -30.60 -35.88 -15.39
CA VAL A 5 -29.54 -34.98 -15.89
C VAL A 5 -30.11 -33.59 -16.23
N LEU A 6 -31.29 -33.52 -16.85
CA LEU A 6 -31.93 -32.23 -17.17
C LEU A 6 -32.33 -31.45 -15.91
N ILE A 7 -32.82 -32.13 -14.87
CA ILE A 7 -33.19 -31.50 -13.58
C ILE A 7 -31.94 -31.03 -12.85
N THR A 8 -30.84 -31.79 -12.86
CA THR A 8 -29.57 -31.37 -12.28
C THR A 8 -28.98 -30.17 -13.02
N CYS A 9 -29.07 -30.12 -14.36
CA CYS A 9 -28.66 -28.95 -15.15
C CYS A 9 -29.55 -27.72 -14.89
N LEU A 10 -30.87 -27.88 -14.74
CA LEU A 10 -31.77 -26.77 -14.44
C LEU A 10 -31.58 -26.20 -13.02
N LEU A 11 -31.30 -27.06 -12.03
CA LEU A 11 -30.93 -26.64 -10.68
C LEU A 11 -29.58 -25.91 -10.67
N ALA A 12 -28.60 -26.40 -11.44
CA ALA A 12 -27.30 -25.72 -11.61
C ALA A 12 -27.42 -24.37 -12.34
N VAL A 13 -28.38 -24.20 -13.26
CA VAL A 13 -28.66 -22.92 -13.93
C VAL A 13 -29.44 -21.95 -13.03
N SER A 14 -30.27 -22.45 -12.11
CA SER A 14 -30.92 -21.60 -11.09
C SER A 14 -29.98 -21.12 -9.98
N MET A 15 -28.85 -21.82 -9.78
CA MET A 15 -27.67 -21.29 -9.10
C MET A 15 -26.84 -20.47 -10.10
N SER A 16 -27.45 -19.48 -10.73
CA SER A 16 -26.70 -18.31 -11.16
C SER A 16 -26.11 -17.70 -9.88
N VAL A 17 -24.95 -18.19 -9.48
CA VAL A 17 -24.04 -17.56 -8.52
C VAL A 17 -23.76 -16.20 -9.13
N HIS A 18 -24.62 -15.25 -8.81
CA HIS A 18 -24.22 -13.86 -8.81
C HIS A 18 -23.06 -13.85 -7.83
N GLY A 19 -21.83 -13.69 -8.33
CA GLY A 19 -20.62 -13.51 -7.52
C GLY A 19 -20.66 -12.20 -6.73
N ALA A 20 -21.83 -11.81 -6.24
CA ALA A 20 -22.07 -10.68 -5.39
C ALA A 20 -21.86 -11.15 -3.96
N LEU A 21 -20.82 -10.63 -3.32
CA LEU A 21 -20.61 -10.77 -1.89
C LEU A 21 -21.89 -10.35 -1.15
N GLU A 22 -22.30 -11.12 -0.14
CA GLU A 22 -23.45 -10.79 0.70
C GLU A 22 -23.37 -9.33 1.19
N ALA A 23 -24.53 -8.69 1.34
CA ALA A 23 -24.57 -7.33 1.86
C ALA A 23 -23.95 -7.31 3.26
N PRO A 24 -23.12 -6.30 3.60
CA PRO A 24 -22.52 -6.23 4.91
C PRO A 24 -23.59 -6.07 5.99
N GLU A 25 -23.42 -6.73 7.14
CA GLU A 25 -24.37 -6.66 8.26
C GLU A 25 -24.52 -5.24 8.82
N ARG A 26 -23.47 -4.41 8.68
CA ARG A 26 -23.45 -3.01 9.10
C ARG A 26 -22.49 -2.17 8.26
N SER A 27 -22.66 -0.85 8.34
CA SER A 27 -21.64 0.11 7.91
C SER A 27 -20.40 0.03 8.81
N TYR A 28 -19.23 0.19 8.21
CA TYR A 28 -17.93 0.22 8.89
C TYR A 28 -17.24 1.55 8.56
N ASP A 29 -16.55 2.12 9.53
CA ASP A 29 -15.67 3.29 9.33
C ASP A 29 -14.26 2.80 9.00
N ILE A 30 -13.80 3.04 7.77
CA ILE A 30 -12.55 2.52 7.23
C ILE A 30 -11.57 3.66 6.98
N LEU A 31 -10.36 3.54 7.54
CA LEU A 31 -9.27 4.49 7.30
C LEU A 31 -8.25 3.89 6.34
N MET A 32 -7.99 4.56 5.22
CA MET A 32 -6.92 4.23 4.29
C MET A 32 -5.73 5.19 4.48
N LEU A 33 -4.55 4.66 4.76
CA LEU A 33 -3.32 5.42 5.02
C LEU A 33 -2.39 5.34 3.82
N LEU A 34 -2.24 6.47 3.11
CA LEU A 34 -1.43 6.64 1.90
C LEU A 34 -0.54 7.90 2.03
N PRO A 35 0.29 8.00 3.08
CA PRO A 35 1.02 9.24 3.38
C PRO A 35 2.10 9.58 2.35
N CYS A 36 2.68 8.56 1.71
CA CYS A 36 3.71 8.70 0.68
C CYS A 36 3.29 7.97 -0.59
N ALA A 37 2.09 8.27 -1.09
CA ALA A 37 1.54 7.62 -2.28
C ALA A 37 1.68 8.49 -3.51
N SER A 38 2.31 7.97 -4.55
CA SER A 38 2.21 8.52 -5.90
C SER A 38 0.88 8.13 -6.56
N LYS A 39 0.61 8.71 -7.74
CA LYS A 39 -0.63 8.45 -8.49
C LYS A 39 -0.88 6.96 -8.75
N SER A 40 0.17 6.17 -8.99
CA SER A 40 0.06 4.72 -9.20
C SER A 40 -0.46 3.99 -7.96
N HIS A 41 0.02 4.34 -6.75
CA HIS A 41 -0.46 3.73 -5.51
C HIS A 41 -1.94 4.04 -5.30
N ARG A 42 -2.33 5.31 -5.48
CA ARG A 42 -3.73 5.70 -5.34
C ARG A 42 -4.64 5.00 -6.34
N ASN A 43 -4.21 4.79 -7.58
CA ASN A 43 -4.99 4.06 -8.58
C ASN A 43 -5.31 2.61 -8.16
N VAL A 44 -4.49 1.98 -7.31
CA VAL A 44 -4.78 0.66 -6.73
C VAL A 44 -5.84 0.75 -5.63
N PHE A 45 -5.79 1.81 -4.81
CA PHE A 45 -6.69 1.99 -3.68
C PHE A 45 -8.08 2.51 -4.07
N MET A 46 -8.18 3.35 -5.10
CA MET A 46 -9.45 3.99 -5.48
C MET A 46 -10.57 3.00 -5.85
N PRO A 47 -10.33 1.94 -6.66
CA PRO A 47 -11.36 0.94 -6.94
C PRO A 47 -11.86 0.25 -5.67
N LEU A 48 -10.96 -0.03 -4.71
CA LEU A 48 -11.34 -0.60 -3.42
C LEU A 48 -12.15 0.39 -2.59
N ALA A 49 -11.73 1.64 -2.49
CA ALA A 49 -12.45 2.70 -1.78
C ALA A 49 -13.87 2.86 -2.32
N THR A 50 -14.01 3.00 -3.64
CA THR A 50 -15.31 3.14 -4.32
C THR A 50 -16.20 1.91 -4.13
N ALA A 51 -15.66 0.70 -4.22
CA ALA A 51 -16.44 -0.51 -3.99
C ALA A 51 -16.91 -0.61 -2.52
N LEU A 52 -16.10 -0.17 -1.55
CA LEU A 52 -16.47 -0.13 -0.14
C LEU A 52 -17.58 0.90 0.11
N THR A 53 -17.51 2.10 -0.49
CA THR A 53 -18.57 3.11 -0.34
C THR A 53 -19.88 2.66 -0.99
N GLN A 54 -19.83 2.01 -2.16
CA GLN A 54 -21.00 1.43 -2.83
C GLN A 54 -21.68 0.33 -2.00
N ARG A 55 -20.94 -0.31 -1.08
CA ARG A 55 -21.46 -1.30 -0.13
C ARG A 55 -21.95 -0.67 1.18
N GLY A 56 -21.94 0.65 1.29
CA GLY A 56 -22.45 1.40 2.44
C GLY A 56 -21.43 1.61 3.57
N HIS A 57 -20.13 1.39 3.32
CA HIS A 57 -19.07 1.75 4.27
C HIS A 57 -18.64 3.20 4.11
N LYS A 58 -18.06 3.78 5.16
CA LYS A 58 -17.48 5.13 5.13
C LYS A 58 -15.98 5.02 4.97
N VAL A 59 -15.42 5.73 4.00
CA VAL A 59 -13.98 5.70 3.73
C VAL A 59 -13.37 7.06 4.02
N THR A 60 -12.35 7.08 4.88
CA THR A 60 -11.45 8.22 5.05
C THR A 60 -10.10 7.86 4.46
N MET A 61 -9.53 8.71 3.61
CA MET A 61 -8.24 8.48 2.95
C MET A 61 -7.26 9.60 3.29
N LEU A 62 -6.17 9.26 3.97
CA LEU A 62 -5.04 10.16 4.19
C LEU A 62 -4.09 10.11 2.98
N SER A 63 -3.91 11.22 2.27
CA SER A 63 -3.00 11.32 1.11
C SER A 63 -2.59 12.77 0.84
N ALA A 64 -1.34 12.99 0.41
CA ALA A 64 -0.88 14.29 -0.11
C ALA A 64 -1.46 14.64 -1.49
N LEU A 65 -2.06 13.69 -2.21
CA LEU A 65 -2.56 13.93 -3.54
C LEU A 65 -3.97 14.55 -3.51
N PRO A 66 -4.29 15.51 -4.41
CA PRO A 66 -5.63 16.10 -4.49
C PRO A 66 -6.69 15.05 -4.82
N PRO A 67 -7.95 15.14 -4.38
CA PRO A 67 -8.99 14.12 -4.61
C PRO A 67 -8.97 13.51 -6.02
N ALA A 68 -9.03 12.18 -6.10
CA ALA A 68 -8.91 11.47 -7.39
C ALA A 68 -10.17 11.62 -8.26
N ASP A 69 -11.32 11.79 -7.61
CA ASP A 69 -12.64 11.92 -8.19
C ASP A 69 -13.54 12.78 -7.30
N ASN A 70 -14.79 12.96 -7.73
CA ASN A 70 -15.83 13.68 -6.99
C ASN A 70 -16.71 12.73 -6.18
N ASN A 71 -16.22 11.56 -5.75
CA ASN A 71 -17.01 10.64 -4.93
C ASN A 71 -17.26 11.28 -3.55
N PRO A 72 -18.51 11.71 -3.24
CA PRO A 72 -18.78 12.43 -2.00
C PRO A 72 -18.70 11.53 -0.76
N ASP A 73 -18.70 10.21 -0.95
CA ASP A 73 -18.68 9.23 0.14
C ASP A 73 -17.24 8.89 0.60
N ILE A 74 -16.21 9.42 -0.08
CA ILE A 74 -14.81 9.33 0.32
C ILE A 74 -14.38 10.66 0.93
N THR A 75 -14.00 10.64 2.21
CA THR A 75 -13.39 11.78 2.88
C THR A 75 -11.88 11.78 2.64
N TYR A 76 -11.39 12.76 1.90
CA TYR A 76 -9.95 12.94 1.68
C TYR A 76 -9.34 13.85 2.76
N VAL A 77 -8.24 13.40 3.35
CA VAL A 77 -7.45 14.14 4.34
C VAL A 77 -6.07 14.38 3.75
N ASP A 78 -5.76 15.65 3.50
CA ASP A 78 -4.41 16.08 3.12
C ASP A 78 -3.59 16.40 4.38
N HIS A 79 -2.37 15.86 4.45
CA HIS A 79 -1.42 16.19 5.52
C HIS A 79 -0.60 17.44 5.22
N GLY A 80 -0.58 17.94 3.98
CA GLY A 80 0.01 19.22 3.60
C GLY A 80 1.53 19.30 3.61
N LEU A 81 2.23 18.17 3.78
CA LEU A 81 3.70 18.15 3.65
C LEU A 81 4.06 18.21 2.17
N LYS A 82 4.89 19.18 1.79
CA LYS A 82 5.23 19.47 0.39
C LYS A 82 6.29 18.56 -0.21
N HIS A 83 7.01 17.81 0.62
CA HIS A 83 8.06 16.88 0.19
C HIS A 83 7.56 15.76 -0.74
N PHE A 84 6.23 15.57 -0.82
CA PHE A 84 5.57 14.47 -1.52
C PHE A 84 4.89 14.90 -2.83
N ASP A 85 5.04 16.17 -3.24
CA ASP A 85 4.53 16.65 -4.52
C ASP A 85 5.55 16.35 -5.64
N HIS A 86 5.30 15.24 -6.34
CA HIS A 86 6.07 14.84 -7.53
C HIS A 86 5.24 14.95 -8.80
N SER A 87 4.22 15.80 -8.83
CA SER A 87 3.34 15.95 -9.99
C SER A 87 4.08 16.40 -11.25
N ASP A 88 5.21 17.08 -11.09
CA ASP A 88 6.06 17.59 -12.17
C ASP A 88 7.30 16.72 -12.47
N VAL A 89 7.49 15.59 -11.79
CA VAL A 89 8.67 14.73 -12.01
C VAL A 89 8.47 13.86 -13.26
N ASN A 90 9.37 14.02 -14.24
CA ASN A 90 9.44 13.10 -15.37
C ASN A 90 10.13 11.79 -14.94
N MET A 91 9.33 10.76 -14.70
CA MET A 91 9.86 9.45 -14.27
C MET A 91 10.81 8.81 -15.27
N PHE A 92 10.71 9.12 -16.58
CA PHE A 92 11.67 8.61 -17.57
C PHE A 92 13.05 9.22 -17.41
N GLU A 93 13.12 10.53 -17.12
CA GLU A 93 14.39 11.20 -16.82
C GLU A 93 14.94 10.76 -15.46
N ALA A 94 14.06 10.56 -14.46
CA ALA A 94 14.46 10.07 -13.14
C ALA A 94 15.12 8.68 -13.20
N THR A 95 14.70 7.81 -14.14
CA THR A 95 15.35 6.50 -14.33
C THR A 95 16.76 6.59 -14.89
N GLU A 96 17.14 7.70 -15.52
CA GLU A 96 18.50 7.91 -16.02
C GLU A 96 19.45 8.40 -14.92
N ASN A 97 18.93 8.88 -13.78
CA ASN A 97 19.71 9.39 -12.65
C ASN A 97 19.30 8.76 -11.31
N GLU A 98 19.65 7.47 -11.14
CA GLU A 98 19.38 6.70 -9.92
C GLU A 98 19.79 7.45 -8.64
N SER A 99 20.91 8.17 -8.67
CA SER A 99 21.45 8.89 -7.51
C SER A 99 20.55 10.03 -7.01
N GLU A 100 19.80 10.65 -7.91
CA GLU A 100 18.86 11.72 -7.59
C GLU A 100 17.56 11.14 -7.01
N MET A 101 17.06 10.06 -7.61
CA MET A 101 15.92 9.31 -7.09
C MET A 101 16.16 8.82 -5.64
N PHE A 102 17.35 8.30 -5.34
CA PHE A 102 17.68 7.88 -3.97
C PHE A 102 17.73 9.06 -2.97
N LYS A 103 18.20 10.23 -3.40
CA LYS A 103 18.20 11.43 -2.54
C LYS A 103 16.79 11.91 -2.27
N ASP A 104 15.91 11.88 -3.28
CA ASP A 104 14.50 12.23 -3.11
C ASP A 104 13.83 11.29 -2.10
N PHE A 105 14.05 9.99 -2.24
CA PHE A 105 13.58 9.00 -1.26
C PHE A 105 14.10 9.27 0.15
N GLU A 106 15.39 9.61 0.32
CA GLU A 106 15.95 9.95 1.61
C GLU A 106 15.24 11.17 2.24
N ILE A 107 14.99 12.23 1.47
CA ILE A 107 14.27 13.42 1.92
C ILE A 107 12.84 13.07 2.32
N ILE A 108 12.12 12.36 1.46
CA ILE A 108 10.71 11.98 1.63
C ILE A 108 10.54 11.13 2.89
N PHE A 109 11.34 10.08 3.05
CA PHE A 109 11.21 9.16 4.19
C PHE A 109 11.64 9.80 5.49
N SER A 110 12.69 10.62 5.48
CA SER A 110 13.12 11.39 6.65
C SER A 110 12.04 12.39 7.08
N ALA A 111 11.45 13.13 6.15
CA ALA A 111 10.34 14.05 6.43
C ALA A 111 9.12 13.29 6.95
N LEU A 112 8.80 12.13 6.37
CA LEU A 112 7.70 11.30 6.84
C LEU A 112 7.93 10.81 8.28
N ALA A 113 9.14 10.34 8.61
CA ALA A 113 9.46 9.85 9.95
C ALA A 113 9.42 10.97 11.00
N ASN A 114 9.93 12.16 10.66
CA ASN A 114 10.15 13.23 11.62
C ASN A 114 8.99 14.23 11.74
N GLU A 115 8.22 14.45 10.68
CA GLU A 115 7.26 15.57 10.63
C GLU A 115 5.80 15.12 10.67
N ILE A 116 5.47 13.91 10.21
CA ILE A 116 4.08 13.50 9.94
C ILE A 116 3.19 13.55 11.20
N TYR A 117 3.74 13.22 12.37
CA TYR A 117 3.01 13.29 13.65
C TYR A 117 2.94 14.71 14.23
N GLY A 118 3.74 15.64 13.73
CA GLY A 118 3.63 17.07 14.02
C GLY A 118 2.50 17.76 13.24
N VAL A 119 2.00 17.13 12.17
CA VAL A 119 0.89 17.66 11.37
C VAL A 119 -0.42 17.57 12.19
N PRO A 120 -1.14 18.69 12.43
CA PRO A 120 -2.34 18.67 13.26
C PRO A 120 -3.45 17.73 12.76
N THR A 121 -3.70 17.68 11.45
CA THR A 121 -4.74 16.81 10.86
C THR A 121 -4.42 15.34 11.04
N VAL A 122 -3.16 14.93 10.85
CA VAL A 122 -2.70 13.55 11.09
C VAL A 122 -2.76 13.23 12.58
N TRP A 123 -2.33 14.14 13.45
CA TRP A 123 -2.37 13.93 14.90
C TRP A 123 -3.80 13.76 15.42
N GLU A 124 -4.76 14.55 14.92
CA GLU A 124 -6.18 14.35 15.21
C GLU A 124 -6.67 12.99 14.73
N LEU A 125 -6.29 12.57 13.52
CA LEU A 125 -6.64 11.25 12.99
C LEU A 125 -6.08 10.13 13.87
N TYR A 126 -4.83 10.25 14.32
CA TYR A 126 -4.17 9.30 15.21
C TYR A 126 -4.85 9.20 16.59
N LYS A 127 -5.19 10.34 17.22
CA LYS A 127 -5.93 10.35 18.48
C LYS A 127 -7.31 9.68 18.35
N ASN A 128 -7.94 9.85 17.20
CA ASN A 128 -9.27 9.31 16.89
C ASN A 128 -9.22 7.93 16.21
N ARG A 129 -8.05 7.29 16.07
CA ARG A 129 -7.89 6.03 15.32
C ARG A 129 -8.77 4.88 15.79
N HIS A 130 -9.17 4.87 17.06
CA HIS A 130 -10.04 3.84 17.63
C HIS A 130 -11.49 3.90 17.10
N LYS A 131 -11.89 4.99 16.45
CA LYS A 131 -13.20 5.13 15.81
C LYS A 131 -13.31 4.29 14.53
N PHE A 132 -12.19 4.02 13.86
CA PHE A 132 -12.19 3.24 12.63
C PHE A 132 -12.23 1.75 12.96
N ASP A 133 -13.16 1.03 12.38
CA ASP A 133 -13.30 -0.41 12.53
C ASP A 133 -12.17 -1.19 11.84
N LEU A 134 -11.66 -0.63 10.73
CA LEU A 134 -10.59 -1.21 9.91
C LEU A 134 -9.64 -0.11 9.44
N ILE A 135 -8.34 -0.40 9.49
CA ILE A 135 -7.30 0.46 8.93
C ILE A 135 -6.61 -0.29 7.78
N ILE A 136 -6.49 0.35 6.62
CA ILE A 136 -5.82 -0.20 5.45
C ILE A 136 -4.59 0.66 5.16
N ILE A 137 -3.41 0.06 5.16
CA ILE A 137 -2.15 0.78 4.96
C ILE A 137 -1.59 0.43 3.57
N ASN A 138 -1.22 1.45 2.80
CA ASN A 138 -0.30 1.26 1.69
C ASN A 138 1.04 0.80 2.24
N HIS A 139 1.40 -0.47 2.04
CA HIS A 139 2.52 -1.08 2.73
C HIS A 139 3.86 -0.45 2.35
N LEU A 140 4.02 -0.14 1.05
CA LEU A 140 5.23 0.46 0.51
C LEU A 140 5.39 1.89 1.06
N PHE A 141 6.50 2.13 1.77
CA PHE A 141 6.93 3.46 2.24
C PHE A 141 6.02 4.10 3.31
N SER A 142 5.32 3.30 4.11
CA SER A 142 4.36 3.82 5.12
C SER A 142 4.51 3.19 6.50
N GLU A 143 5.69 2.70 6.84
CA GLU A 143 6.02 2.11 8.15
C GLU A 143 5.82 3.10 9.30
N SER A 144 6.06 4.39 9.03
CA SER A 144 5.75 5.48 9.95
C SER A 144 4.29 5.50 10.40
N MET A 145 3.37 4.86 9.65
CA MET A 145 1.95 4.76 9.98
C MET A 145 1.61 3.57 10.86
N TYR A 146 2.53 2.64 11.14
CA TYR A 146 2.24 1.46 11.97
C TYR A 146 1.77 1.77 13.39
N PRO A 147 2.14 2.89 14.04
CA PRO A 147 1.51 3.30 15.30
C PRO A 147 -0.03 3.42 15.22
N PHE A 148 -0.61 3.75 14.06
CA PHE A 148 -2.07 3.79 13.89
C PHE A 148 -2.75 2.43 14.14
N VAL A 149 -2.04 1.33 13.86
CA VAL A 149 -2.63 -0.01 13.94
C VAL A 149 -2.36 -0.73 15.25
N HIS A 150 -1.66 -0.09 16.19
CA HIS A 150 -1.45 -0.65 17.52
C HIS A 150 -2.79 -0.92 18.22
N ASN A 151 -3.06 -2.20 18.53
CA ASN A 151 -4.33 -2.71 19.06
C ASN A 151 -5.55 -2.43 18.15
N ARG A 152 -5.36 -2.40 16.83
CA ARG A 152 -6.44 -2.28 15.83
C ARG A 152 -6.39 -3.44 14.82
N THR A 153 -7.53 -3.71 14.20
CA THR A 153 -7.62 -4.58 13.03
C THR A 153 -7.13 -3.82 11.81
N TYR A 154 -6.22 -4.42 11.04
CA TYR A 154 -5.66 -3.76 9.87
C TYR A 154 -5.36 -4.72 8.72
N ILE A 155 -5.28 -4.14 7.52
CA ILE A 155 -4.83 -4.79 6.28
C ILE A 155 -3.69 -3.96 5.71
N THR A 156 -2.67 -4.61 5.16
CA THR A 156 -1.66 -3.96 4.35
C THR A 156 -1.89 -4.32 2.88
N ILE A 157 -1.79 -3.33 2.00
CA ILE A 157 -1.82 -3.53 0.55
C ILE A 157 -0.49 -3.07 0.01
N ASN A 158 0.24 -3.97 -0.64
CA ASN A 158 1.48 -3.62 -1.32
C ASN A 158 1.20 -3.40 -2.81
N THR A 159 1.48 -2.20 -3.29
CA THR A 159 1.15 -1.73 -4.65
C THR A 159 2.24 -2.03 -5.68
N ALA A 160 3.48 -2.28 -5.26
CA ALA A 160 4.63 -2.51 -6.16
C ALA A 160 5.08 -3.98 -6.22
N GLY A 161 4.68 -4.80 -5.25
CA GLY A 161 5.14 -6.18 -5.12
C GLY A 161 5.82 -6.42 -3.76
N LEU A 162 5.80 -7.65 -3.28
CA LEU A 162 6.31 -7.99 -1.95
C LEU A 162 7.85 -7.92 -1.91
N GLU A 163 8.39 -6.83 -1.38
CA GLU A 163 9.83 -6.68 -1.17
C GLU A 163 10.35 -7.58 -0.03
N PRO A 164 11.64 -7.97 -0.07
CA PRO A 164 12.24 -8.82 0.96
C PRO A 164 12.17 -8.27 2.38
N ASP A 165 12.34 -6.97 2.56
CA ASP A 165 12.30 -6.26 3.85
C ASP A 165 10.88 -6.18 4.42
N HIS A 166 9.91 -5.79 3.59
CA HIS A 166 8.48 -5.84 3.85
C HIS A 166 8.02 -7.25 4.28
N SER A 167 8.43 -8.28 3.52
CA SER A 167 8.17 -9.68 3.84
C SER A 167 8.79 -10.09 5.18
N ALA A 168 10.01 -9.65 5.46
CA ALA A 168 10.70 -9.94 6.71
C ALA A 168 10.00 -9.32 7.93
N MET A 169 9.37 -8.15 7.79
CA MET A 169 8.55 -7.55 8.87
C MET A 169 7.33 -8.40 9.24
N LEU A 170 6.81 -9.18 8.28
CA LEU A 170 5.71 -10.13 8.50
C LEU A 170 6.21 -11.51 9.00
N GLY A 171 7.51 -11.65 9.28
CA GLY A 171 8.13 -12.90 9.73
C GLY A 171 8.56 -13.83 8.59
N ASN A 172 8.51 -13.40 7.34
CA ASN A 172 8.90 -14.19 6.18
C ASN A 172 10.20 -13.67 5.55
N VAL A 173 11.35 -14.16 6.01
CA VAL A 173 12.66 -13.77 5.49
C VAL A 173 12.93 -14.50 4.17
N LEU A 174 12.92 -13.74 3.07
CA LEU A 174 13.21 -14.27 1.74
C LEU A 174 14.72 -14.42 1.55
N ASN A 175 15.14 -15.50 0.88
CA ASN A 175 16.54 -15.72 0.61
C ASN A 175 16.99 -14.86 -0.59
N PRO A 176 17.92 -13.91 -0.37
CA PRO A 176 18.37 -13.00 -1.41
C PRO A 176 19.27 -13.67 -2.45
N ALA A 177 19.57 -14.97 -2.35
CA ALA A 177 20.22 -15.70 -3.43
C ALA A 177 19.29 -15.98 -4.62
N TYR A 178 17.97 -15.76 -4.48
CA TYR A 178 17.01 -15.97 -5.58
C TYR A 178 15.82 -15.01 -5.60
N VAL A 179 15.64 -14.16 -4.57
CA VAL A 179 14.64 -13.09 -4.58
C VAL A 179 15.36 -11.74 -4.69
N SER A 180 15.15 -11.04 -5.80
CA SER A 180 15.61 -9.66 -5.99
C SER A 180 14.81 -8.66 -5.17
N ASN A 181 15.40 -7.49 -4.93
CA ASN A 181 14.70 -6.30 -4.46
C ASN A 181 14.36 -5.37 -5.63
N PHE A 182 13.55 -4.33 -5.38
CA PHE A 182 13.16 -3.34 -6.39
C PHE A 182 14.34 -2.53 -6.96
N LEU A 183 15.50 -2.53 -6.28
CA LEU A 183 16.69 -1.79 -6.69
C LEU A 183 17.53 -2.54 -7.74
N SER A 184 17.33 -3.84 -7.92
CA SER A 184 18.18 -4.61 -8.82
C SER A 184 17.48 -5.84 -9.38
N GLU A 185 17.37 -5.93 -10.70
CA GLU A 185 16.94 -7.15 -11.39
C GLU A 185 18.12 -7.77 -12.13
N PHE A 186 18.31 -9.08 -11.97
CA PHE A 186 19.38 -9.84 -12.61
C PHE A 186 18.80 -10.82 -13.65
N PRO A 187 19.52 -11.10 -14.76
CA PRO A 187 19.11 -12.10 -15.73
C PRO A 187 18.91 -13.47 -15.08
N ARG A 188 17.80 -14.14 -15.42
CA ARG A 188 17.50 -15.50 -14.91
C ARG A 188 18.02 -16.57 -15.87
N PRO A 189 18.60 -17.67 -15.37
CA PRO A 189 18.89 -17.96 -13.95
C PRO A 189 20.07 -17.14 -13.41
N TYR A 190 20.02 -16.74 -12.14
CA TYR A 190 21.07 -15.92 -11.52
C TYR A 190 22.40 -16.67 -11.47
N SER A 191 23.47 -16.03 -11.96
CA SER A 191 24.84 -16.51 -11.78
C SER A 191 25.27 -16.39 -10.31
N THR A 192 26.29 -17.13 -9.89
CA THR A 192 26.84 -17.03 -8.52
C THR A 192 27.20 -15.60 -8.13
N LEU A 193 27.74 -14.82 -9.08
CA LEU A 193 28.10 -13.43 -8.84
C LEU A 193 26.87 -12.54 -8.68
N ASP A 194 25.83 -12.76 -9.48
CA ASP A 194 24.58 -12.00 -9.37
C ASP A 194 23.85 -12.29 -8.07
N ARG A 195 23.87 -13.54 -7.60
CA ARG A 195 23.35 -13.90 -6.27
C ARG A 195 24.08 -13.17 -5.15
N PHE A 196 25.41 -13.06 -5.26
CA PHE A 196 26.21 -12.34 -4.28
C PHE A 196 25.94 -10.82 -4.31
N ARG A 197 25.83 -10.24 -5.51
CA ARG A 197 25.44 -8.82 -5.68
C ARG A 197 24.05 -8.54 -5.11
N ASN A 198 23.07 -9.38 -5.43
CA ASN A 198 21.71 -9.24 -4.91
C ASN A 198 21.66 -9.34 -3.38
N PHE A 199 22.43 -10.26 -2.79
CA PHE A 199 22.61 -10.34 -1.34
C PHE A 199 23.15 -9.04 -0.75
N LEU A 200 24.22 -8.48 -1.32
CA LEU A 200 24.79 -7.22 -0.85
C LEU A 200 23.80 -6.06 -1.02
N PHE A 201 23.15 -5.92 -2.17
CA PHE A 201 22.15 -4.87 -2.40
C PHE A 201 20.94 -5.00 -1.48
N THR A 202 20.49 -6.22 -1.17
CA THR A 202 19.42 -6.45 -0.20
C THR A 202 19.83 -5.98 1.19
N LEU A 203 21.03 -6.36 1.65
CA LEU A 203 21.52 -5.94 2.97
C LEU A 203 21.73 -4.42 3.07
N VAL A 204 22.39 -3.84 2.07
CA VAL A 204 22.68 -2.40 2.02
C VAL A 204 21.38 -1.60 1.94
N GLY A 205 20.47 -1.98 1.04
CA GLY A 205 19.15 -1.37 0.91
C GLY A 205 18.35 -1.44 2.21
N THR A 206 18.30 -2.62 2.85
CA THR A 206 17.62 -2.80 4.14
C THR A 206 18.24 -1.92 5.24
N TYR A 207 19.56 -1.79 5.27
CA TYR A 207 20.25 -0.93 6.23
C TYR A 207 19.91 0.55 6.01
N PHE A 208 20.01 1.04 4.77
CA PHE A 208 19.66 2.43 4.44
C PHE A 208 18.19 2.72 4.77
N TRP A 209 17.29 1.80 4.40
CA TRP A 209 15.87 1.88 4.71
C TRP A 209 15.59 2.00 6.21
N ARG A 210 16.24 1.16 7.02
CA ARG A 210 16.06 1.23 8.48
C ARG A 210 16.68 2.48 9.08
N ALA A 211 17.80 2.95 8.54
CA ALA A 211 18.46 4.15 9.02
C ALA A 211 17.62 5.41 8.74
N SER A 212 16.91 5.49 7.61
CA SER A 212 16.06 6.65 7.27
C SER A 212 14.76 6.73 8.08
N ILE A 213 14.35 5.65 8.75
CA ILE A 213 13.13 5.59 9.57
C ILE A 213 13.42 5.74 11.07
N LEU A 214 14.62 5.36 11.53
CA LEU A 214 14.97 5.29 12.96
C LEU A 214 15.71 6.53 13.51
N PHE A 215 16.03 7.51 12.66
CA PHE A 215 16.72 8.75 13.03
C PHE A 215 15.98 9.99 12.52
#